data_AF-A0A285N3V2-F1
#
_entry.id   AF-A0A285N3V2-F1
#
_cell.length_a   1.000
_cell.length_b   1.000
_cell.length_c   1.000
_cell.angle_alpha   90.00
_cell.angle_beta   90.00
_cell.angle_gamma   90.00
#
_symmetry.space_group_name_H-M   'P 1'
#
loop_
_entity.id
_entity.type
_entity.pdbx_description
1 polymer ?
#
loop_
_entity_poly.entity_id
_entity_poly.type
_entity_poly.pdbx_seq_one_letter_code
_entity_poly.pdbx_strand_id
1 'polypeptide(L)' 'MPEPVERTDPDGVDFGWVMQTTFVCTILVGAPTVAALSIPVSLPTWQSRALFAVRVGAVVWIVVALAVFAYAKRNQE' A
#
# COMPACT_ATOMS: atom_id res chain seq x y z
N MET A 1 -16.29 -8.98 32.21
CA MET A 1 -16.90 -8.33 31.04
C MET A 1 -15.76 -7.85 30.16
N PRO A 2 -15.77 -8.05 28.83
CA PRO A 2 -14.77 -7.41 27.97
C PRO A 2 -14.87 -5.90 28.16
N GLU A 3 -13.73 -5.21 28.22
CA GLU A 3 -13.73 -3.75 28.23
C GLU A 3 -14.34 -3.24 26.91
N PRO A 4 -15.28 -2.28 26.94
CA PRO A 4 -15.83 -1.71 25.72
C PRO A 4 -14.71 -1.13 24.85
N VAL A 5 -14.61 -1.58 23.61
CA VAL A 5 -13.70 -0.99 22.64
C VAL A 5 -14.25 0.39 22.28
N GLU A 6 -13.50 1.46 22.61
CA GLU A 6 -13.80 2.80 22.12
C GLU A 6 -13.75 2.79 20.59
N ARG A 7 -14.93 2.89 19.95
CA ARG A 7 -15.05 3.21 18.54
C ARG A 7 -15.19 4.71 18.43
N THR A 8 -14.20 5.38 17.87
CA THR A 8 -14.40 6.68 17.26
C THR A 8 -15.07 6.44 15.91
N ASP A 9 -16.23 7.04 15.67
CA ASP A 9 -16.77 7.19 14.32
C ASP A 9 -16.12 8.45 13.75
N PRO A 10 -15.10 8.34 12.87
CA PRO A 10 -14.50 9.53 12.31
C PRO A 10 -15.53 10.20 11.40
N ASP A 11 -15.96 11.42 11.73
CA ASP A 11 -16.62 12.32 10.78
C ASP A 11 -15.65 12.59 9.62
N GLY A 12 -15.67 11.78 8.55
CA GLY A 12 -14.70 11.90 7.47
C GLY A 12 -14.09 10.57 7.00
N VAL A 13 -13.00 10.69 6.23
CA VAL A 13 -12.29 9.52 5.67
C VAL A 13 -11.73 8.71 6.84
N ASP A 14 -12.02 7.41 6.89
CA ASP A 14 -11.35 6.51 7.83
C ASP A 14 -9.87 6.33 7.44
N PHE A 15 -9.02 7.19 7.98
CA PHE A 15 -7.57 7.14 7.75
C PHE A 15 -6.91 5.89 8.35
N GLY A 16 -7.51 5.27 9.37
CA GLY A 16 -7.07 4.00 9.93
C GLY A 16 -7.23 2.88 8.90
N TRP A 17 -8.42 2.79 8.30
CA TRP A 17 -8.70 1.86 7.22
C TRP A 17 -7.82 2.12 5.98
N VAL A 18 -7.63 3.38 5.59
CA VAL A 18 -6.76 3.74 4.44
C VAL A 18 -5.33 3.26 4.68
N MET A 19 -4.80 3.45 5.89
CA MET A 19 -3.44 3.03 6.25
C MET A 19 -3.30 1.51 6.23
N GLN A 20 -4.21 0.79 6.91
CA GLN A 20 -4.18 -0.67 6.97
C GLN A 20 -4.35 -1.30 5.59
N THR A 21 -5.30 -0.79 4.80
CA THR A 21 -5.56 -1.29 3.45
C THR A 21 -4.38 -1.02 2.52
N THR A 22 -3.78 0.18 2.59
CA THR A 22 -2.57 0.50 1.81
C THR A 22 -1.42 -0.43 2.18
N PHE A 23 -1.22 -0.73 3.47
CA PHE A 23 -0.21 -1.66 3.94
C PHE A 23 -0.43 -3.08 3.38
N VAL A 24 -1.66 -3.61 3.51
CA VAL A 24 -2.03 -4.94 3.01
C VAL A 24 -1.89 -5.02 1.49
N CYS A 25 -2.38 -4.03 0.75
CA CYS A 25 -2.25 -3.95 -0.71
C CYS A 25 -0.77 -3.90 -1.15
N THR A 26 0.07 -3.15 -0.43
CA THR A 26 1.50 -3.06 -0.76
C THR A 26 2.20 -4.41 -0.59
N ILE A 27 1.79 -5.22 0.39
CA ILE A 27 2.34 -6.57 0.59
C ILE A 27 1.79 -7.54 -0.46
N LEU A 28 0.47 -7.65 -0.57
CA LEU A 28 -0.17 -8.70 -1.38
C LEU A 28 -0.14 -8.42 -2.88
N VAL A 29 -0.10 -7.15 -3.28
CA VAL A 29 -0.11 -6.75 -4.69
C VAL A 29 1.20 -6.05 -5.03
N GLY A 30 1.66 -5.13 -4.18
CA GLY A 30 2.84 -4.33 -4.48
C GLY A 30 4.12 -5.16 -4.59
N ALA A 31 4.43 -5.99 -3.60
CA ALA A 31 5.62 -6.82 -3.62
C ALA A 31 5.62 -7.84 -4.80
N PRO A 32 4.52 -8.56 -5.08
CA PRO A 32 4.44 -9.40 -6.29
C PRO A 32 4.58 -8.61 -7.59
N THR A 33 4.04 -7.39 -7.66
CA THR A 33 4.18 -6.52 -8.85
C THR A 33 5.65 -6.13 -9.06
N VAL A 34 6.34 -5.69 -8.00
CA VAL A 34 7.78 -5.37 -8.08
C VAL A 34 8.59 -6.61 -8.50
N ALA A 35 8.28 -7.78 -7.96
CA ALA A 35 8.95 -9.03 -8.33
C ALA A 35 8.71 -9.40 -9.81
N ALA A 36 7.46 -9.32 -10.28
CA ALA A 36 7.11 -9.61 -11.66
C ALA A 36 7.81 -8.65 -12.65
N LEU A 37 7.83 -7.36 -12.33
CA LEU A 37 8.51 -6.34 -13.15
C LEU A 37 10.04 -6.51 -13.17
N SER A 38 10.62 -7.25 -12.22
CA SER A 38 12.06 -7.52 -12.19
C SER A 38 12.50 -8.61 -13.20
N ILE A 39 11.58 -9.46 -13.67
CA ILE A 39 11.87 -10.62 -14.53
C ILE A 39 12.72 -10.26 -15.78
N PRO A 40 12.38 -9.22 -16.57
CA PRO A 40 13.16 -8.88 -17.76
C PRO A 40 14.42 -8.05 -17.46
N VAL A 41 14.68 -7.67 -16.21
CA VAL A 41 15.73 -6.72 -15.84
C VAL A 41 16.97 -7.44 -15.32
N SER A 42 18.13 -7.15 -15.90
CA SER A 42 19.41 -7.66 -15.39
C SER A 42 19.77 -6.96 -14.08
N LEU A 43 19.69 -7.69 -12.96
CA LEU A 43 19.97 -7.20 -11.62
C LEU A 43 21.06 -8.06 -10.94
N PRO A 44 22.32 -8.02 -11.43
CA PRO A 44 23.37 -8.94 -10.98
C PRO A 44 23.81 -8.68 -9.53
N THR A 45 23.79 -7.43 -9.08
CA THR A 45 24.30 -7.03 -7.75
C THR A 45 23.16 -6.78 -6.76
N TRP A 46 23.44 -6.95 -5.46
CA TRP A 46 22.47 -6.59 -4.41
C TRP A 46 22.02 -5.12 -4.51
N GLN A 47 22.97 -4.21 -4.75
CA GLN A 47 22.67 -2.78 -4.90
C GLN A 47 21.73 -2.50 -6.09
N SER A 48 21.90 -3.20 -7.23
CA SER A 48 20.99 -3.07 -8.37
C SER A 48 19.57 -3.53 -8.02
N ARG A 49 19.42 -4.65 -7.30
CA ARG A 49 18.14 -5.17 -6.83
C ARG A 49 17.45 -4.19 -5.87
N ALA A 50 18.19 -3.65 -4.91
CA ALA A 50 17.67 -2.69 -3.94
C ALA A 50 17.19 -1.39 -4.60
N LEU A 51 18.00 -0.81 -5.50
CA LEU A 51 17.62 0.40 -6.23
C LEU A 51 16.39 0.18 -7.12
N PHE A 52 16.32 -0.98 -7.80
CA PHE A 52 15.15 -1.35 -8.58
C PHE A 52 13.90 -1.44 -7.70
N ALA A 53 13.97 -2.19 -6.61
CA ALA A 53 12.85 -2.39 -5.70
C ALA A 53 12.36 -1.08 -5.08
N VAL A 54 13.26 -0.19 -4.66
CA VAL A 54 12.90 1.12 -4.09
C VAL A 54 12.23 2.01 -5.14
N ARG A 55 12.78 2.10 -6.36
CA ARG A 55 12.23 2.97 -7.42
C ARG A 55 10.86 2.50 -7.90
N VAL A 56 10.73 1.21 -8.22
CA VAL A 56 9.46 0.64 -8.67
C VAL A 56 8.46 0.60 -7.53
N GLY A 57 8.91 0.20 -6.34
CA GLY A 57 8.09 0.16 -5.14
C GLY A 57 7.52 1.54 -4.77
N ALA A 58 8.29 2.62 -4.92
CA ALA A 58 7.80 3.97 -4.68
C ALA A 58 6.64 4.36 -5.62
N VAL A 59 6.75 4.04 -6.91
CA VAL A 59 5.66 4.29 -7.89
C VAL A 59 4.41 3.50 -7.53
N VAL A 60 4.58 2.20 -7.25
CA VAL A 60 3.47 1.32 -6.87
C VAL A 60 2.81 1.81 -5.58
N TRP A 61 3.60 2.21 -4.58
CA TRP A 61 3.10 2.71 -3.31
C TRP A 61 2.26 3.98 -3.49
N ILE A 62 2.72 4.95 -4.29
CA ILE A 62 1.95 6.16 -4.58
C ILE A 62 0.62 5.82 -5.25
N VAL A 63 0.63 4.95 -6.27
CA VAL A 63 -0.59 4.54 -6.97
C VAL A 63 -1.58 3.87 -6.01
N VAL A 64 -1.11 2.95 -5.17
CA VAL A 64 -1.96 2.26 -4.18
C VAL A 64 -2.51 3.25 -3.17
N ALA A 65 -1.67 4.11 -2.59
CA ALA A 65 -2.11 5.08 -1.57
C ALA A 65 -3.18 6.03 -2.13
N LEU A 66 -2.97 6.56 -3.34
CA LEU A 66 -3.94 7.45 -4.00
C LEU A 66 -5.24 6.71 -4.34
N ALA A 67 -5.15 5.47 -4.85
CA ALA A 67 -6.32 4.66 -5.18
C ALA A 67 -7.15 4.30 -3.95
N VAL A 68 -6.50 3.86 -2.86
CA VAL A 68 -7.17 3.51 -1.59
C VAL A 68 -7.81 4.76 -0.97
N PHE A 69 -7.09 5.89 -0.94
CA PHE A 69 -7.66 7.14 -0.44
C PHE A 69 -8.85 7.62 -1.29
N ALA A 70 -8.72 7.59 -2.62
CA ALA A 70 -9.81 7.98 -3.51
C ALA A 70 -11.03 7.05 -3.38
N TYR A 71 -10.81 5.76 -3.16
CA TYR A 71 -11.88 4.79 -2.88
C TYR A 71 -12.57 5.10 -1.55
N ALA A 72 -11.80 5.29 -0.47
CA ALA A 72 -12.35 5.63 0.84
C ALA A 72 -13.19 6.91 0.75
N LYS A 73 -12.66 7.97 0.13
CA LYS A 73 -13.35 9.25 -0.03
C LYS A 73 -14.63 9.15 -0.87
N ARG A 74 -14.67 8.28 -1.88
CA ARG A 74 -15.87 8.08 -2.72
C ARG A 74 -16.96 7.27 -2.02
N ASN A 75 -16.57 6.39 -1.11
CA ASN A 75 -17.47 5.47 -0.43
C ASN A 75 -17.86 5.95 0.98
N GLN A 76 -17.42 7.14 1.38
CA GLN A 76 -18.04 7.85 2.48
C GLN A 76 -19.41 8.35 2.04
N GLU A 77 -20.46 7.90 2.75
CA GLU A 77 -21.82 8.42 2.61
C GLU A 77 -21.95 9.86 3.12
#